data_AF-A0A9X3XEM3-F1
#
_entry.id   AF-A0A9X3XEM3-F1
#
_cell.length_a   1.000
_cell.length_b   1.000
_cell.length_c   1.000
_cell.angle_alpha   90.00
_cell.angle_beta   90.00
_cell.angle_gamma   90.00
#
_symmetry.space_group_name_H-M   'P 1'
#
loop_
_entity.id
_entity.type
_entity.pdbx_description
1 polymer ?
#
loop_
_entity_poly.entity_id
_entity_poly.type
_entity_poly.pdbx_seq_one_letter_code
_entity_poly.pdbx_strand_id
1 'polypeptide(L)'
;MSMRKTRYGLTRGVWLLVALSAALNISCGNSIPEVLRDTTGATFSLTCAYNEGCAIKPLDAPPPVPCNSGSGSPGRVFYSHFWHRFIEICSAVGLDSGAWFTDPSMCRFVACDADDECPQFSDVEYVCSGGLCQNVERKGEISDPGDVVTLCMADEPRPSDCRAQTDDPEVAAQFERAHASCDSATDVCKVPADCWQP
;
A
#
# COMPACT_ATOMS: atom_id res chain seq x y z
N MET A 1 25.79 54.34 17.06
CA MET A 1 24.79 54.12 15.99
C MET A 1 25.15 52.79 15.33
N SER A 2 24.66 51.66 15.85
CA SER A 2 23.35 51.05 15.55
C SER A 2 23.33 50.51 14.11
N MET A 3 23.63 49.22 13.93
CA MET A 3 22.65 48.13 13.66
C MET A 3 22.57 47.86 12.13
N ARG A 4 22.66 46.63 11.59
CA ARG A 4 22.23 45.32 12.09
C ARG A 4 23.10 44.19 11.53
N LYS A 5 23.42 43.22 12.39
CA LYS A 5 23.72 41.82 12.07
C LYS A 5 22.41 41.10 11.75
N THR A 6 22.41 40.20 10.77
CA THR A 6 21.72 38.91 10.92
C THR A 6 22.37 37.87 10.01
N ARG A 7 23.16 36.97 10.59
CA ARG A 7 23.55 35.68 9.98
C ARG A 7 22.70 34.62 10.67
N TYR A 8 21.70 34.09 9.96
CA TYR A 8 21.15 32.76 10.20
C TYR A 8 21.91 31.82 9.24
N GLY A 9 22.31 30.60 9.55
CA GLY A 9 22.14 29.76 10.72
C GLY A 9 22.69 28.42 10.24
N LEU A 10 23.96 28.13 10.56
CA LEU A 10 24.60 26.85 10.29
C LEU A 10 24.19 25.91 11.43
N THR A 11 23.04 25.26 11.31
CA THR A 11 22.76 24.03 12.05
C THR A 11 22.89 22.88 11.07
N ARG A 12 24.07 22.26 11.13
CA ARG A 12 24.37 20.95 10.55
C ARG A 12 23.48 19.91 11.22
N GLY A 13 22.24 19.79 10.75
CA GLY A 13 21.42 18.61 10.98
C GLY A 13 21.89 17.53 10.03
N VAL A 14 22.72 16.62 10.53
CA VAL A 14 23.01 15.34 9.88
C VAL A 14 21.70 14.56 9.88
N TRP A 15 20.91 14.70 8.82
CA TRP A 15 19.83 13.77 8.56
C TRP A 15 20.45 12.56 7.89
N LEU A 16 20.53 11.48 8.67
CA LEU A 16 20.86 10.16 8.16
C LEU A 16 19.99 9.89 6.92
N LEU A 17 20.67 9.63 5.81
CA LEU A 17 20.10 8.96 4.66
C LEU A 17 19.71 7.55 5.12
N VAL A 18 18.44 7.37 5.48
CA VAL A 18 17.85 6.04 5.46
C VAL A 18 17.49 5.76 4.01
N ALA A 19 18.51 5.40 3.22
CA ALA A 19 18.28 4.59 2.04
C ALA A 19 17.92 3.20 2.56
N LEU A 20 16.66 3.01 2.96
CA LEU A 20 16.10 1.68 3.09
C LEU A 20 15.87 1.17 1.67
N SER A 21 16.96 0.79 1.02
CA SER A 21 16.93 -0.33 0.10
C SER A 21 16.63 -1.56 0.94
N ALA A 22 15.40 -1.68 1.43
CA ALA A 22 14.88 -2.98 1.83
C ALA A 22 14.65 -3.77 0.54
N ALA A 23 15.76 -4.17 -0.09
CA ALA A 23 15.81 -5.42 -0.79
C ALA A 23 15.59 -6.48 0.30
N LEU A 24 14.33 -6.67 0.69
CA LEU A 24 13.93 -7.86 1.40
C LEU A 24 14.33 -9.01 0.46
N ASN A 25 15.28 -9.82 0.91
CA ASN A 25 15.61 -11.09 0.27
C ASN A 25 14.38 -12.00 0.41
N ILE A 26 13.32 -11.71 -0.33
CA ILE A 26 12.16 -12.58 -0.42
C ILE A 26 12.56 -13.63 -1.43
N SER A 27 12.97 -14.79 -0.92
CA SER A 27 13.06 -15.97 -1.77
C SER A 27 11.64 -16.25 -2.24
N CYS A 28 11.43 -16.13 -3.55
CA CYS A 28 10.17 -16.51 -4.18
C CYS A 28 9.83 -17.93 -3.72
N GLY A 29 8.65 -18.12 -3.13
CA GLY A 29 8.21 -19.46 -2.72
C GLY A 29 7.96 -20.35 -3.92
N ASN A 30 7.72 -21.64 -3.67
CA ASN A 30 7.56 -22.65 -4.73
C ASN A 30 6.22 -22.55 -5.49
N SER A 31 5.28 -21.69 -5.05
CA SER A 31 3.95 -21.55 -5.64
C SER A 31 3.48 -20.10 -5.59
N ILE A 32 3.86 -19.35 -6.62
CA ILE A 32 3.38 -17.98 -6.85
C ILE A 32 2.43 -18.05 -8.04
N PRO A 33 1.15 -17.68 -7.89
CA PRO A 33 0.22 -17.64 -9.01
C PRO A 33 0.69 -16.59 -10.02
N GLU A 34 0.63 -16.93 -11.31
CA GLU A 34 1.05 -16.02 -12.39
C GLU A 34 0.16 -14.78 -12.45
N VAL A 35 -1.08 -14.91 -12.01
CA VAL A 35 -2.10 -13.86 -12.02
C VAL A 35 -2.67 -13.66 -10.63
N LEU A 36 -2.68 -12.42 -10.18
CA LEU A 36 -3.40 -11.95 -8.99
C LEU A 36 -4.65 -11.22 -9.41
N ARG A 37 -5.68 -11.28 -8.56
CA ARG A 37 -6.91 -10.50 -8.67
C ARG A 37 -7.03 -9.63 -7.43
N ASP A 38 -7.34 -8.35 -7.59
CA ASP A 38 -7.67 -7.49 -6.44
C ASP A 38 -9.18 -7.50 -6.13
N THR A 39 -9.59 -6.87 -5.03
CA THR A 39 -11.00 -6.79 -4.61
C THR A 39 -11.93 -6.12 -5.63
N THR A 40 -11.41 -5.32 -6.56
CA THR A 40 -12.21 -4.71 -7.64
C THR A 40 -12.38 -5.64 -8.85
N GLY A 41 -11.73 -6.80 -8.84
CA GLY A 41 -11.68 -7.75 -9.94
C GLY A 41 -10.57 -7.47 -10.96
N ALA A 42 -9.76 -6.44 -10.76
CA ALA A 42 -8.63 -6.13 -11.62
C ALA A 42 -7.54 -7.20 -11.49
N THR A 43 -6.94 -7.59 -12.62
CA THR A 43 -5.92 -8.63 -12.67
C THR A 43 -4.53 -8.10 -12.99
N PHE A 44 -3.54 -8.76 -12.38
CA PHE A 44 -2.15 -8.38 -12.40
C PHE A 44 -1.27 -9.60 -12.59
N SER A 45 -0.24 -9.51 -13.42
CA SER A 45 0.81 -10.52 -13.43
C SER A 45 1.76 -10.26 -12.28
N LEU A 46 2.11 -11.31 -11.53
CA LEU A 46 3.16 -11.28 -10.53
C LEU A 46 4.36 -12.09 -11.03
N THR A 47 5.52 -11.45 -11.13
CA THR A 47 6.77 -12.11 -11.49
C THR A 47 7.77 -11.87 -10.37
N CYS A 48 8.22 -12.93 -9.73
CA CYS A 48 9.23 -12.83 -8.68
C CYS A 48 10.52 -13.46 -9.15
N ALA A 49 11.63 -12.77 -8.94
CA ALA A 49 12.96 -13.24 -9.25
C ALA A 49 13.81 -13.33 -7.98
N TYR A 50 14.58 -14.41 -7.87
CA TYR A 50 15.42 -14.68 -6.72
C TYR A 50 16.40 -13.51 -6.49
N ASN A 51 16.39 -12.92 -5.29
CA ASN A 51 17.13 -11.71 -4.89
C ASN A 51 16.79 -10.40 -5.63
N GLU A 52 15.83 -10.41 -6.55
CA GLU A 52 15.36 -9.20 -7.27
C GLU A 52 13.98 -8.74 -6.78
N GLY A 53 13.35 -9.54 -5.90
CA GLY A 53 12.02 -9.28 -5.36
C GLY A 53 10.91 -9.66 -6.34
N CYS A 54 9.71 -9.20 -6.04
CA CYS A 54 8.55 -9.38 -6.90
C CYS A 54 8.29 -8.11 -7.71
N ALA A 55 7.82 -8.27 -8.94
CA ALA A 55 7.32 -7.21 -9.78
C ALA A 55 5.88 -7.53 -10.14
N ILE A 56 5.01 -6.53 -10.04
CA ILE A 56 3.60 -6.64 -10.40
C ILE A 56 3.30 -5.72 -11.58
N LYS A 57 2.50 -6.20 -12.53
CA LYS A 57 2.12 -5.47 -13.74
C LYS A 57 0.63 -5.67 -14.04
N PRO A 58 -0.12 -4.61 -14.39
CA PRO A 58 -1.54 -4.75 -14.73
C PRO A 58 -1.71 -5.56 -16.02
N LEU A 59 -2.75 -6.39 -16.07
CA LEU A 59 -3.14 -7.18 -17.25
C LEU A 59 -4.40 -6.63 -17.92
N ASP A 60 -5.48 -6.42 -17.15
CA ASP A 60 -6.77 -5.92 -17.64
C ASP A 60 -7.23 -4.63 -16.93
N ALA A 61 -6.41 -4.08 -16.06
CA ALA A 61 -6.68 -2.83 -15.35
C ALA A 61 -6.12 -1.63 -16.13
N PRO A 62 -6.86 -0.50 -16.22
CA PRO A 62 -6.23 0.75 -16.64
C PRO A 62 -5.06 1.06 -15.68
N PRO A 63 -3.91 1.54 -16.19
CA PRO A 63 -2.81 1.93 -15.32
C PRO A 63 -3.33 3.01 -14.35
N PRO A 64 -2.90 3.03 -13.07
CA PRO A 64 -3.38 4.02 -12.14
C PRO A 64 -2.83 5.37 -12.56
N VAL A 65 -3.49 6.42 -12.08
CA VAL A 65 -3.27 7.74 -12.65
C VAL A 65 -2.04 8.40 -12.04
N PRO A 66 -1.15 8.98 -12.87
CA PRO A 66 0.04 9.67 -12.39
C PRO A 66 -0.36 10.86 -11.54
N CYS A 67 0.13 10.91 -10.30
CA CYS A 67 0.11 12.15 -9.55
C CYS A 67 1.27 13.02 -10.04
N ASN A 68 1.02 14.33 -10.15
CA ASN A 68 2.11 15.27 -10.40
C ASN A 68 3.04 15.27 -9.18
N SER A 69 4.31 14.99 -9.42
CA SER A 69 5.32 14.80 -8.38
C SER A 69 5.79 16.10 -7.70
N GLY A 70 5.20 17.24 -8.09
CA GLY A 70 5.59 18.60 -7.65
C GLY A 70 6.44 19.36 -8.67
N SER A 71 7.15 18.67 -9.57
CA SER A 71 8.13 19.27 -10.52
C SER A 71 7.57 19.58 -11.89
N GLY A 72 6.27 19.36 -12.10
CA GLY A 72 5.65 19.47 -13.42
C GLY A 72 5.99 18.30 -14.36
N SER A 73 6.62 17.24 -13.87
CA SER A 73 6.69 15.95 -14.58
C SER A 73 5.59 15.02 -14.04
N PRO A 74 4.88 14.27 -14.91
CA PRO A 74 3.97 13.24 -14.44
C PRO A 74 4.77 12.19 -13.67
N GLY A 75 4.39 11.93 -12.41
CA GLY A 75 4.96 10.84 -11.64
C GLY A 75 4.74 9.53 -12.38
N ARG A 76 5.76 8.68 -12.45
CA ARG A 76 5.57 7.34 -13.02
C ARG A 76 4.78 6.52 -12.01
N VAL A 77 3.70 5.90 -12.46
CA VAL A 77 2.90 5.03 -11.62
C VAL A 77 3.42 3.62 -11.71
N PHE A 78 3.65 3.04 -10.54
CA PHE A 78 3.96 1.63 -10.39
C PHE A 78 2.89 1.01 -9.51
N TYR A 79 2.72 -0.29 -9.64
CA TYR A 79 2.03 -1.03 -8.61
C TYR A 79 3.09 -1.48 -7.62
N SER A 80 2.97 -1.03 -6.38
CA SER A 80 3.72 -1.59 -5.27
C SER A 80 2.87 -2.63 -4.58
N HIS A 81 3.53 -3.50 -3.85
CA HIS A 81 2.87 -4.46 -2.99
C HIS A 81 3.52 -4.42 -1.62
N PHE A 82 2.73 -4.74 -0.60
CA PHE A 82 3.21 -4.86 0.75
C PHE A 82 2.68 -6.14 1.38
N TRP A 83 3.54 -6.81 2.13
CA TRP A 83 3.28 -8.14 2.68
C TRP A 83 3.15 -8.02 4.19
N HIS A 84 1.93 -7.96 4.69
CA HIS A 84 1.64 -7.83 6.11
C HIS A 84 0.66 -8.93 6.56
N ARG A 85 -0.47 -8.57 7.18
CA ARG A 85 -1.56 -9.51 7.37
C ARG A 85 -2.21 -9.82 6.02
N PHE A 86 -2.38 -8.80 5.19
CA PHE A 86 -2.91 -8.91 3.84
C PHE A 86 -1.82 -8.68 2.80
N ILE A 87 -2.13 -9.05 1.56
CA ILE A 87 -1.34 -8.68 0.38
C ILE A 87 -2.04 -7.48 -0.26
N GLU A 88 -1.35 -6.35 -0.32
CA GLU A 88 -1.88 -5.13 -0.93
C GLU A 88 -1.33 -4.92 -2.33
N ILE A 89 -2.17 -4.46 -3.26
CA ILE A 89 -1.78 -3.93 -4.56
C ILE A 89 -2.09 -2.44 -4.56
N CYS A 90 -1.04 -1.65 -4.36
CA CYS A 90 -1.13 -0.20 -4.24
C CYS A 90 -0.70 0.50 -5.51
N SER A 91 -1.37 1.61 -5.81
CA SER A 91 -0.82 2.57 -6.76
C SER A 91 0.28 3.36 -6.05
N ALA A 92 1.50 3.28 -6.56
CA ALA A 92 2.65 4.02 -6.04
C ALA A 92 2.90 5.28 -6.87
N VAL A 93 3.18 6.36 -6.15
CA VAL A 93 3.42 7.69 -6.69
C VAL A 93 4.89 8.04 -6.55
N GLY A 94 5.56 8.29 -7.67
CA GLY A 94 6.92 8.84 -7.64
C GLY A 94 6.91 10.33 -7.28
N LEU A 95 7.64 10.70 -6.23
CA LEU A 95 7.91 12.09 -5.84
C LEU A 95 9.23 12.57 -6.46
N ASP A 96 9.39 13.89 -6.62
CA ASP A 96 10.56 14.49 -7.29
C ASP A 96 11.92 14.18 -6.67
N SER A 97 11.95 13.78 -5.40
CA SER A 97 13.15 13.40 -4.67
C SER A 97 13.58 11.95 -4.92
N GLY A 98 12.89 11.22 -5.80
CA GLY A 98 13.07 9.78 -6.01
C GLY A 98 12.43 8.92 -4.90
N ALA A 99 11.69 9.55 -3.99
CA ALA A 99 10.88 8.85 -3.00
C ALA A 99 9.57 8.35 -3.63
N TRP A 100 9.07 7.22 -3.13
CA TRP A 100 7.77 6.67 -3.51
C TRP A 100 6.82 6.81 -2.33
N PHE A 101 5.56 7.05 -2.64
CA PHE A 101 4.48 7.10 -1.66
C PHE A 101 3.32 6.22 -2.13
N THR A 102 2.69 5.55 -1.18
CA THR A 102 1.45 4.78 -1.35
C THR A 102 0.40 5.34 -0.38
N ASP A 103 -0.83 5.44 -0.85
CA ASP A 103 -1.99 5.84 -0.04
C ASP A 103 -2.92 4.63 0.10
N PRO A 104 -3.34 4.25 1.32
CA PRO A 104 -4.28 3.14 1.52
C PRO A 104 -5.57 3.24 0.69
N SER A 105 -6.09 4.45 0.44
CA SER A 105 -7.28 4.62 -0.40
C SER A 105 -7.04 4.28 -1.88
N MET A 106 -5.77 4.27 -2.31
CA MET A 106 -5.32 3.85 -3.63
C MET A 106 -4.85 2.38 -3.69
N CYS A 107 -4.96 1.64 -2.57
CA CYS A 107 -4.63 0.22 -2.46
C CYS A 107 -5.88 -0.64 -2.56
N ARG A 108 -5.71 -1.89 -3.03
CA ARG A 108 -6.73 -2.95 -2.96
C ARG A 108 -6.05 -4.22 -2.50
N PHE A 109 -6.73 -5.04 -1.70
CA PHE A 109 -6.18 -6.32 -1.29
C PHE A 109 -6.27 -7.34 -2.41
N VAL A 110 -5.40 -8.36 -2.36
CA VAL A 110 -5.52 -9.54 -3.21
C VAL A 110 -6.72 -10.36 -2.76
N ALA A 111 -7.67 -10.53 -3.67
CA ALA A 111 -8.84 -11.36 -3.51
C ALA A 111 -8.57 -12.79 -3.96
N CYS A 112 -9.31 -13.74 -3.39
CA CYS A 112 -9.18 -15.17 -3.68
C CYS A 112 -10.53 -15.87 -3.50
N ASP A 113 -10.71 -16.99 -4.19
CA ASP A 113 -11.79 -17.95 -3.91
C ASP A 113 -11.24 -19.22 -3.24
N ALA A 114 -9.95 -19.53 -3.44
CA ALA A 114 -9.23 -20.67 -2.86
C ALA A 114 -7.78 -20.34 -2.45
N ASP A 115 -7.19 -21.19 -1.61
CA ASP A 115 -5.84 -21.00 -1.05
C ASP A 115 -4.73 -20.97 -2.12
N ASP A 116 -4.91 -21.67 -3.24
CA ASP A 116 -3.93 -21.75 -4.34
C ASP A 116 -3.86 -20.48 -5.18
N GLU A 117 -4.83 -19.58 -5.03
CA GLU A 117 -4.80 -18.22 -5.59
C GLU A 117 -3.95 -17.25 -4.75
N CYS A 118 -3.53 -17.66 -3.54
CA CYS A 118 -2.71 -16.83 -2.68
C CYS A 118 -1.21 -17.08 -2.90
N PRO A 119 -0.42 -16.01 -3.14
CA PRO A 119 1.04 -16.10 -3.22
C PRO A 119 1.67 -16.73 -1.97
N GLN A 120 2.53 -17.72 -2.19
CA GLN A 120 3.33 -18.34 -1.15
C GLN A 120 4.77 -17.83 -1.20
N PHE A 121 5.30 -17.44 -0.04
CA PHE A 121 6.69 -17.00 0.11
C PHE A 121 7.45 -17.97 1.02
N SER A 122 8.78 -17.95 0.95
CA SER A 122 9.62 -18.88 1.71
C SER A 122 9.44 -18.83 3.23
N ASP A 123 9.00 -17.68 3.73
CA ASP A 123 8.94 -17.29 5.14
C ASP A 123 7.54 -16.85 5.57
N VAL A 124 6.58 -16.83 4.65
CA VAL A 124 5.20 -16.40 4.92
C VAL A 124 4.22 -17.25 4.11
N GLU A 125 3.25 -17.84 4.81
CA GLU A 125 2.14 -18.58 4.22
C GLU A 125 0.87 -17.73 4.23
N TYR A 126 0.20 -17.68 3.08
CA TYR A 126 -1.09 -17.00 2.92
C TYR A 126 -2.18 -18.01 2.59
N VAL A 127 -3.35 -17.87 3.21
CA VAL A 127 -4.54 -18.67 2.92
C VAL A 127 -5.70 -17.76 2.56
N CYS A 128 -6.67 -18.31 1.84
CA CYS A 128 -7.87 -17.60 1.50
C CYS A 128 -8.85 -17.59 2.68
N SER A 129 -9.13 -16.40 3.22
CA SER A 129 -10.09 -16.21 4.31
C SER A 129 -10.86 -14.93 4.07
N GLY A 130 -12.20 -14.99 4.20
CA GLY A 130 -13.06 -13.84 3.93
C GLY A 130 -12.91 -13.30 2.50
N GLY A 131 -12.52 -14.15 1.54
CA GLY A 131 -12.26 -13.75 0.14
C GLY A 131 -10.96 -12.97 -0.06
N LEU A 132 -10.07 -12.90 0.94
CA LEU A 132 -8.79 -12.19 0.90
C LEU A 132 -7.64 -13.14 1.23
N CYS A 133 -6.48 -12.91 0.61
CA CYS A 133 -5.26 -13.61 0.97
C CYS A 133 -4.70 -13.07 2.29
N GLN A 134 -4.74 -13.91 3.33
CA GLN A 134 -4.35 -13.56 4.69
C GLN A 134 -3.22 -14.43 5.23
N ASN A 135 -2.23 -13.79 5.85
CA ASN A 135 -1.10 -14.45 6.49
C ASN A 135 -1.56 -15.27 7.70
N VAL A 136 -1.24 -16.57 7.71
CA VAL A 136 -1.71 -17.51 8.74
C VAL A 136 -1.18 -17.22 10.13
N GLU A 137 0.04 -16.67 10.24
CA GLU A 137 0.68 -16.34 11.51
C GLU A 137 0.22 -15.00 12.07
N ARG A 138 -0.36 -14.15 11.20
CA ARG A 138 -0.88 -12.83 11.54
C ARG A 138 -2.42 -12.78 11.53
N LYS A 139 -3.07 -13.92 11.78
CA LYS A 139 -4.52 -14.03 12.03
C LYS A 139 -5.01 -13.27 13.27
N GLY A 140 -4.14 -12.50 13.94
CA GLY A 140 -4.50 -11.60 15.03
C GLY A 140 -5.33 -10.41 14.54
N GLU A 141 -5.60 -9.48 15.44
CA GLU A 141 -6.42 -8.30 15.18
C GLU A 141 -5.75 -7.34 14.17
N ILE A 142 -6.54 -6.59 13.39
CA ILE A 142 -6.00 -5.57 12.47
C ILE A 142 -5.41 -4.46 13.32
N SER A 143 -4.17 -4.04 13.05
CA SER A 143 -3.49 -3.01 13.85
C SER A 143 -3.08 -1.77 13.06
N ASP A 144 -3.30 -1.77 11.74
CA ASP A 144 -3.02 -0.63 10.88
C ASP A 144 -4.35 0.05 10.48
N PRO A 145 -4.56 1.33 10.80
CA PRO A 145 -5.69 2.09 10.26
C PRO A 145 -5.73 2.08 8.73
N GLY A 146 -4.57 1.99 8.06
CA GLY A 146 -4.46 1.86 6.62
C GLY A 146 -5.16 0.61 6.09
N ASP A 147 -4.99 -0.54 6.76
CA ASP A 147 -5.69 -1.78 6.39
C ASP A 147 -7.21 -1.58 6.44
N VAL A 148 -7.71 -0.86 7.46
CA VAL A 148 -9.15 -0.55 7.59
C VAL A 148 -9.62 0.34 6.44
N VAL A 149 -8.85 1.37 6.07
CA VAL A 149 -9.17 2.19 4.89
C VAL A 149 -9.22 1.33 3.64
N THR A 150 -8.22 0.48 3.39
CA THR A 150 -8.19 -0.41 2.23
C THR A 150 -9.39 -1.36 2.21
N LEU A 151 -9.83 -1.90 3.36
CA LEU A 151 -11.04 -2.73 3.48
C LEU A 151 -12.32 -1.94 3.17
N CYS A 152 -12.39 -0.67 3.57
CA CYS A 152 -13.53 0.20 3.28
C CYS A 152 -13.56 0.68 1.83
N MET A 153 -12.43 0.60 1.13
CA MET A 153 -12.30 0.94 -0.29
C MET A 153 -12.32 -0.29 -1.21
N ALA A 154 -12.57 -1.50 -0.66
CA ALA A 154 -12.40 -2.76 -1.37
C ALA A 154 -13.20 -2.84 -2.69
N ASP A 155 -14.45 -2.38 -2.67
CA ASP A 155 -15.36 -2.40 -3.83
C ASP A 155 -15.33 -1.10 -4.65
N GLU A 156 -14.62 -0.08 -4.17
CA GLU A 156 -14.54 1.20 -4.86
C GLU A 156 -13.65 1.07 -6.09
N PRO A 157 -14.06 1.59 -7.26
CA PRO A 157 -13.20 1.65 -8.43
C PRO A 157 -11.89 2.39 -8.11
N ARG A 158 -10.79 1.97 -8.75
CA ARG A 158 -9.52 2.71 -8.64
C ARG A 158 -9.71 4.14 -9.21
N PRO A 159 -9.20 5.17 -8.53
CA PRO A 159 -9.40 6.55 -8.97
C PRO A 159 -8.71 6.82 -10.31
N SER A 160 -9.42 7.58 -11.16
CA SER A 160 -8.87 8.11 -12.41
C SER A 160 -8.11 9.42 -12.24
N ASP A 161 -8.00 9.95 -11.02
CA ASP A 161 -7.21 11.13 -10.70
C ASP A 161 -6.74 11.02 -9.26
N CYS A 162 -5.44 10.87 -9.09
CA CYS A 162 -4.80 10.76 -7.79
C CYS A 162 -5.05 11.98 -6.90
N ARG A 163 -4.98 13.19 -7.46
CA ARG A 163 -5.19 14.41 -6.68
C ARG A 163 -6.66 14.56 -6.30
N ALA A 164 -7.57 14.21 -7.20
CA ALA A 164 -8.99 14.16 -6.87
C ALA A 164 -9.24 13.20 -5.71
N GLN A 165 -8.60 12.02 -5.70
CA GLN A 165 -8.70 11.06 -4.60
C GLN A 165 -8.15 11.62 -3.28
N THR A 166 -6.92 12.15 -3.28
CA THR A 166 -6.26 12.61 -2.04
C THR A 166 -6.88 13.89 -1.47
N ASP A 167 -7.45 14.73 -2.34
CA ASP A 167 -8.14 15.97 -1.94
C ASP A 167 -9.65 15.73 -1.67
N ASP A 168 -10.14 14.49 -1.82
CA ASP A 168 -11.56 14.14 -1.59
C ASP A 168 -11.90 14.17 -0.09
N PRO A 169 -12.86 14.98 0.35
CA PRO A 169 -13.30 15.01 1.74
C PRO A 169 -13.91 13.69 2.23
N GLU A 170 -14.50 12.87 1.35
CA GLU A 170 -15.04 11.56 1.72
C GLU A 170 -13.91 10.57 2.01
N VAL A 171 -12.83 10.60 1.23
CA VAL A 171 -11.63 9.79 1.47
C VAL A 171 -10.96 10.21 2.78
N ALA A 172 -10.82 11.52 3.03
CA ALA A 172 -10.31 12.02 4.31
C ALA A 172 -11.19 11.57 5.49
N ALA A 173 -12.52 11.56 5.34
CA ALA A 173 -13.42 11.05 6.35
C ALA A 173 -13.26 9.54 6.62
N GLN A 174 -12.92 8.73 5.59
CA GLN A 174 -12.60 7.32 5.79
C GLN A 174 -11.32 7.14 6.61
N PHE A 175 -10.28 7.95 6.39
CA PHE A 175 -9.08 7.92 7.22
C PHE A 175 -9.39 8.25 8.68
N GLU A 176 -10.15 9.32 8.94
CA GLU A 176 -10.55 9.69 10.30
C GLU A 176 -11.39 8.59 10.97
N ARG A 177 -12.30 7.98 10.20
CA ARG A 177 -13.12 6.86 10.67
C ARG A 177 -12.27 5.63 11.02
N ALA A 178 -11.29 5.29 10.17
CA ALA A 178 -10.38 4.20 10.41
C ALA A 178 -9.53 4.44 11.66
N HIS A 179 -8.97 5.63 11.84
CA HIS A 179 -8.22 5.98 13.05
C HIS A 179 -9.10 5.90 14.31
N ALA A 180 -10.34 6.41 14.25
CA ALA A 180 -11.29 6.33 15.35
C ALA A 180 -11.73 4.89 15.66
N SER A 181 -11.54 3.96 14.73
CA SER A 181 -11.86 2.53 14.91
C SER A 181 -10.75 1.77 15.65
N CYS A 182 -9.58 2.38 15.82
CA CYS A 182 -8.43 1.80 16.49
C CYS A 182 -8.38 2.17 17.97
N ASP A 183 -8.31 1.15 18.82
CA ASP A 183 -8.15 1.31 20.26
C ASP A 183 -6.71 1.69 20.58
N SER A 184 -6.50 2.90 21.10
CA SER A 184 -5.16 3.45 21.36
C SER A 184 -4.41 2.80 22.52
N ALA A 185 -5.04 1.92 23.30
CA ALA A 185 -4.38 1.18 24.37
C ALA A 185 -3.88 -0.20 23.90
N THR A 186 -4.49 -0.75 22.85
CA THR A 186 -4.18 -2.09 22.32
C THR A 186 -3.61 -2.06 20.90
N ASP A 187 -3.69 -0.91 20.22
CA ASP A 187 -3.40 -0.71 18.80
C ASP A 187 -4.27 -1.61 17.89
N VAL A 188 -5.43 -2.02 18.38
CA VAL A 188 -6.36 -2.91 17.67
C VAL A 188 -7.45 -2.10 17.00
N CYS A 189 -7.58 -2.26 15.70
CA CYS A 189 -8.58 -1.64 14.85
C CYS A 189 -9.79 -2.56 14.61
N LYS A 190 -10.98 -1.97 14.71
CA LYS A 190 -12.25 -2.64 14.37
C LYS A 190 -12.68 -2.22 12.98
N VAL A 191 -12.85 -3.19 12.09
CA VAL A 191 -13.39 -2.91 10.75
C VAL A 191 -14.84 -2.46 10.87
N PRO A 192 -15.23 -1.30 10.32
CA PRO A 192 -16.63 -0.91 10.26
C PRO A 192 -17.46 -1.95 9.48
N ALA A 193 -18.68 -2.22 9.93
CA ALA A 193 -19.49 -3.35 9.42
C ALA A 193 -19.95 -3.22 7.96
N ASP A 194 -19.93 -2.01 7.41
CA ASP A 194 -20.20 -1.66 6.02
C ASP A 194 -18.98 -1.80 5.11
N CYS A 195 -17.79 -2.04 5.67
CA CYS A 195 -16.57 -2.32 4.92
C CYS A 195 -16.40 -3.84 4.72
N TRP A 196 -15.48 -4.24 3.83
CA TRP A 196 -15.20 -5.66 3.59
C TRP A 196 -14.74 -6.36 4.88
N GLN A 197 -15.34 -7.51 5.21
CA GLN A 197 -15.05 -8.26 6.43
C GLN A 197 -14.08 -9.42 6.16
N PRO A 198 -12.84 -9.39 6.69
CA PRO A 198 -11.84 -10.44 6.53
C PRO A 198 -12.02 -11.64 7.49
#